data_AF-A0A937BCK6-F1
#
_entry.id   AF-A0A937BCK6-F1
#
_cell.length_a   1.000
_cell.length_b   1.000
_cell.length_c   1.000
_cell.angle_alpha   90.00
_cell.angle_beta   90.00
_cell.angle_gamma   90.00
#
_symmetry.space_group_name_H-M   'P 1'
#
loop_
_entity.id
_entity.type
_entity.pdbx_description
1 polymer ?
#
loop_
_entity_poly.entity_id
_entity_poly.type
_entity_poly.pdbx_seq_one_letter_code
_entity_poly.pdbx_strand_id
1 'polypeptide(L)'
;MKKLLPLLFILLAAPGAQAQNPVTYPTYKEIVTHFFSRYMLTEGVSGPATVFEKRPTGWWVRLQDELYTEVAYYQLWKSEDGSYPPVDLLPAKGTRANQSAVDVLLNDTYRNAYYALEPYYGYTGWTEDVIRTFGNRNDLTDTLLYGLGNACSLYASDLLTNNSGLSDPEKMFRPDERTGLISAAELAVYREYRHKAIELLEQLSRRNPDFQTLVGPIRLKYWNEVVVAFWDVWEYYGEEEARKELKPDLYNAFYLDLAANQLESCPKNAILFSAGDTDTFPLLYMQVQKGFRPDVRLVNMNLYQIPHYANALRRPFFGAEPLPFGMSPEETADPRFEYVLLENSEEPLAVTDIPGHLEARYPAAYRHNFRFTFPSSSFSYNDHLTLKAGAGYLLRNDLLFLNLLRVNKEQRPVCFTLSHSDYMQAGDNMSITGLVLQLQYDKRYYYEAKDAEAVYDLLMKRLRTSPGIRLQASETRLVFPYTFGFMYLARTLADKGDKVRTEQLLDRYFSLFGEVLPASDPWNLYLVELYYRADAFAKGNALAARMVPGLEYSADRMDQATLTNLRELMEKYKQPAIIAKDRK
;
A
#
# COMPACT_ATOMS: atom_id res chain seq x y z
N MET A 1 -10.28 -78.32 -29.09
CA MET A 1 -9.38 -78.95 -28.09
C MET A 1 -8.27 -77.96 -27.74
N LYS A 2 -8.23 -77.56 -26.46
CA LYS A 2 -7.07 -77.12 -25.62
C LYS A 2 -6.04 -76.16 -26.25
N LYS A 3 -6.15 -74.85 -25.98
CA LYS A 3 -5.48 -74.07 -24.89
C LYS A 3 -3.99 -73.83 -25.14
N LEU A 4 -3.67 -72.62 -25.62
CA LEU A 4 -2.34 -72.00 -25.56
C LEU A 4 -2.27 -71.11 -24.30
N LEU A 5 -1.28 -71.34 -23.45
CA LEU A 5 -0.82 -70.42 -22.41
C LEU A 5 0.70 -70.58 -22.31
N PRO A 6 1.51 -69.56 -22.63
CA PRO A 6 2.91 -69.52 -22.23
C PRO A 6 3.04 -68.82 -20.86
N LEU A 7 3.89 -69.40 -20.01
CA LEU A 7 4.28 -68.87 -18.71
C LEU A 7 4.79 -67.42 -18.83
N LEU A 8 4.17 -66.51 -18.06
CA LEU A 8 4.66 -65.16 -17.83
C LEU A 8 5.66 -65.19 -16.67
N PHE A 9 6.87 -64.67 -16.91
CA PHE A 9 7.87 -64.41 -15.88
C PHE A 9 7.33 -63.42 -14.84
N ILE A 10 7.37 -63.81 -13.57
CA ILE A 10 7.09 -62.94 -12.43
C ILE A 10 8.33 -62.05 -12.22
N LEU A 11 8.24 -60.79 -12.64
CA LEU A 11 9.09 -59.71 -12.17
C LEU A 11 8.38 -59.07 -10.97
N LEU A 12 9.00 -59.18 -9.80
CA LEU A 12 8.64 -58.46 -8.58
C LEU A 12 8.75 -56.95 -8.85
N ALA A 13 7.63 -56.33 -9.20
CA ALA A 13 7.47 -54.89 -9.12
C ALA A 13 7.30 -54.53 -7.63
N ALA A 14 8.26 -53.77 -7.10
CA ALA A 14 8.07 -53.06 -5.84
C ALA A 14 6.78 -52.21 -5.94
N PRO A 15 5.94 -52.14 -4.89
CA PRO A 15 4.76 -51.30 -4.94
C PRO A 15 5.21 -49.85 -5.08
N GLY A 16 4.68 -49.22 -6.13
CA GLY A 16 5.01 -47.86 -6.51
C GLY A 16 4.82 -46.88 -5.36
N ALA A 17 5.67 -45.85 -5.38
CA ALA A 17 5.53 -44.65 -4.59
C ALA A 17 4.06 -44.20 -4.62
N GLN A 18 3.42 -44.38 -3.47
CA GLN A 18 2.08 -43.91 -3.19
C GLN A 18 2.07 -42.41 -3.50
N ALA A 19 1.19 -41.98 -4.39
CA ALA A 19 0.87 -40.59 -4.59
C ALA A 19 0.55 -39.99 -3.21
N GLN A 20 1.49 -39.23 -2.65
CA GLN A 20 1.28 -38.50 -1.41
C GLN A 20 0.13 -37.53 -1.67
N ASN A 21 -0.99 -37.74 -0.98
CA ASN A 21 -2.03 -36.72 -0.89
C ASN A 21 -1.34 -35.40 -0.50
N PRO A 22 -1.56 -34.30 -1.23
CA PRO A 22 -1.04 -33.01 -0.80
C PRO A 22 -1.60 -32.73 0.60
N VAL A 23 -0.70 -32.52 1.56
CA VAL A 23 -1.08 -32.17 2.93
C VAL A 23 -1.96 -30.92 2.88
N THR A 24 -3.23 -31.05 3.28
CA THR A 24 -4.14 -29.91 3.38
C THR A 24 -3.97 -29.28 4.76
N TYR A 25 -3.37 -28.10 4.81
CA TYR A 25 -3.21 -27.33 6.04
C TYR A 25 -4.57 -26.76 6.48
N PRO A 26 -4.89 -26.77 7.78
CA PRO A 26 -5.95 -25.95 8.33
C PRO A 26 -5.69 -24.47 8.02
N THR A 27 -6.75 -23.72 7.77
CA THR A 27 -6.68 -22.28 7.54
C THR A 27 -6.23 -21.54 8.80
N TYR A 28 -5.67 -20.34 8.62
CA TYR A 28 -5.28 -19.49 9.75
C TYR A 28 -6.45 -19.23 10.71
N LYS A 29 -7.65 -18.97 10.17
CA LYS A 29 -8.87 -18.79 10.96
C LYS A 29 -9.21 -20.03 11.81
N GLU A 30 -9.12 -21.22 11.23
CA GLU A 30 -9.34 -22.47 11.95
C GLU A 30 -8.32 -22.67 13.07
N ILE A 31 -7.03 -22.39 12.83
CA ILE A 31 -5.96 -22.53 13.84
C ILE A 31 -6.13 -21.53 14.99
N VAL A 32 -6.36 -20.25 14.68
CA VAL A 32 -6.59 -19.21 15.69
C VAL A 32 -7.82 -19.56 16.54
N THR A 33 -8.92 -19.96 15.89
CA THR A 33 -10.16 -20.33 16.58
C THR A 33 -9.97 -21.60 17.42
N HIS A 34 -9.26 -22.60 16.90
CA HIS A 34 -8.94 -23.82 17.61
C HIS A 34 -8.15 -23.52 18.89
N PHE A 35 -7.08 -22.73 18.77
CA PHE A 35 -6.22 -22.36 19.90
C PHE A 35 -7.01 -21.63 21.00
N PHE A 36 -7.68 -20.53 20.66
CA PHE A 36 -8.38 -19.70 21.65
C PHE A 36 -9.68 -20.30 22.19
N SER A 37 -10.24 -21.32 21.53
CA SER A 37 -11.36 -22.11 22.08
C SER A 37 -10.92 -23.10 23.17
N ARG A 38 -9.63 -23.44 23.23
CA ARG A 38 -9.08 -24.49 24.11
C ARG A 38 -8.22 -23.94 25.23
N TYR A 39 -7.47 -22.87 24.97
CA TYR A 39 -6.45 -22.38 25.89
C TYR A 39 -6.74 -20.93 26.32
N MET A 40 -6.44 -20.62 27.58
CA MET A 40 -6.39 -19.26 28.11
C MET A 40 -4.94 -18.80 28.18
N LEU A 41 -4.69 -17.57 27.76
CA LEU A 41 -3.41 -16.91 27.97
C LEU A 41 -3.34 -16.38 29.42
N THR A 42 -2.16 -16.44 30.02
CA THR A 42 -1.89 -15.88 31.36
C THR A 42 -1.79 -14.35 31.29
N GLU A 43 -1.99 -13.66 32.42
CA GLU A 43 -1.75 -12.20 32.50
C GLU A 43 -0.31 -11.87 32.04
N GLY A 44 -0.16 -10.85 31.20
CA GLY A 44 1.12 -10.44 30.59
C GLY A 44 1.41 -11.03 29.20
N VAL A 45 0.64 -12.02 28.73
CA VAL A 45 0.69 -12.51 27.35
C VAL A 45 -0.55 -12.01 26.62
N SER A 46 -0.40 -10.99 25.78
CA SER A 46 -1.51 -10.37 25.07
C SER A 46 -1.80 -11.05 23.72
N GLY A 47 -3.03 -10.90 23.20
CA GLY A 47 -3.42 -11.40 21.88
C GLY A 47 -2.47 -11.01 20.73
N PRO A 48 -1.99 -9.76 20.63
CA PRO A 48 -0.98 -9.35 19.65
C PRO A 48 0.39 -10.04 19.79
N ALA A 49 0.73 -10.51 21.00
CA ALA A 49 1.98 -11.23 21.30
C ALA A 49 1.89 -12.74 21.02
N THR A 50 0.76 -13.19 20.45
CA THR A 50 0.57 -14.55 19.94
C THR A 50 0.88 -14.60 18.45
N VAL A 51 2.00 -15.23 18.10
CA VAL A 51 2.42 -15.40 16.71
C VAL A 51 2.17 -16.84 16.29
N PHE A 52 1.37 -17.05 15.26
CA PHE A 52 1.22 -18.37 14.64
C PHE A 52 2.27 -18.52 13.54
N GLU A 53 2.74 -19.75 13.29
CA GLU A 53 3.73 -20.02 12.26
C GLU A 53 3.28 -21.21 11.43
N LYS A 54 3.15 -21.02 10.12
CA LYS A 54 2.78 -22.07 9.17
C LYS A 54 4.05 -22.68 8.60
N ARG A 55 4.51 -23.81 9.14
CA ARG A 55 5.79 -24.47 8.81
C ARG A 55 5.60 -25.74 7.97
N PRO A 56 6.66 -26.27 7.32
CA PRO A 56 6.60 -27.57 6.64
C PRO A 56 6.09 -28.72 7.51
N THR A 57 6.40 -28.68 8.82
CA THR A 57 5.97 -29.70 9.78
C THR A 57 4.55 -29.50 10.30
N GLY A 58 3.91 -28.36 10.02
CA GLY A 58 2.55 -28.04 10.47
C GLY A 58 2.45 -26.64 11.10
N TRP A 59 1.42 -26.40 11.91
CA TRP A 59 1.21 -25.11 12.56
C TRP A 59 1.85 -25.07 13.94
N TRP A 60 2.49 -23.96 14.25
CA TRP A 60 3.08 -23.66 15.55
C TRP A 60 2.51 -22.37 16.11
N VAL A 61 2.65 -22.18 17.41
CA VAL A 61 2.37 -20.93 18.09
C VAL A 61 3.54 -20.55 18.98
N ARG A 62 3.97 -19.31 18.84
CA ARG A 62 4.94 -18.63 19.69
C ARG A 62 4.20 -17.62 20.54
N LEU A 63 4.33 -17.76 21.85
CA LEU A 63 3.80 -16.83 22.83
C LEU A 63 4.91 -15.92 23.29
N GLN A 64 4.66 -14.61 23.25
CA GLN A 64 5.61 -13.60 23.67
C GLN A 64 5.04 -12.77 24.82
N ASP A 65 5.93 -12.21 25.63
CA ASP A 65 5.56 -11.20 26.62
C ASP A 65 5.39 -9.82 25.97
N GLU A 66 5.08 -8.80 26.78
CA GLU A 66 4.92 -7.41 26.31
C GLU A 66 6.20 -6.79 25.73
N LEU A 67 7.35 -7.43 25.96
CA LEU A 67 8.66 -7.04 25.41
C LEU A 67 9.05 -7.87 24.17
N TYR A 68 8.15 -8.69 23.64
CA TYR A 68 8.36 -9.64 22.53
C TYR A 68 9.37 -10.74 22.84
N THR A 69 9.70 -10.96 24.10
CA THR A 69 10.52 -12.09 24.52
C THR A 69 9.69 -13.36 24.39
N GLU A 70 10.25 -14.40 23.77
CA GLU A 70 9.58 -15.69 23.69
C GLU A 70 9.40 -16.29 25.10
N VAL A 71 8.16 -16.59 25.46
CA VAL A 71 7.78 -17.21 26.73
C VAL A 71 7.50 -18.69 26.54
N ALA A 72 6.89 -19.06 25.42
CA ALA A 72 6.59 -20.45 25.10
C ALA A 72 6.46 -20.68 23.59
N TYR A 73 6.73 -21.91 23.17
CA TYR A 73 6.66 -22.32 21.77
C TYR A 73 6.10 -23.73 21.65
N TYR A 74 5.01 -23.88 20.91
CA TYR A 74 4.26 -25.14 20.81
C TYR A 74 3.87 -25.47 19.38
N GLN A 75 3.94 -26.76 19.04
CA GLN A 75 3.31 -27.27 17.83
C GLN A 75 1.82 -27.42 18.09
N LEU A 76 0.97 -26.79 17.27
CA LEU A 76 -0.48 -26.86 17.39
C LEU A 76 -1.08 -27.93 16.49
N TRP A 77 -0.50 -28.15 15.32
CA TRP A 77 -1.01 -29.10 14.34
C TRP A 77 0.14 -29.74 13.57
N LYS A 78 0.06 -31.05 13.33
CA LYS A 78 1.08 -31.82 12.60
C LYS A 78 0.64 -32.08 11.16
N SER A 79 1.52 -31.74 10.23
CA SER A 79 1.34 -32.03 8.78
C SER A 79 1.37 -33.52 8.45
N GLU A 80 2.11 -34.32 9.23
CA GLU A 80 2.35 -35.75 8.98
C GLU A 80 1.06 -36.58 9.11
N ASP A 81 0.28 -36.34 10.16
CA ASP A 81 -0.89 -37.14 10.52
C ASP A 81 -2.17 -36.31 10.74
N GLY A 82 -2.09 -34.98 10.61
CA GLY A 82 -3.21 -34.08 10.82
C GLY A 82 -3.61 -33.89 12.29
N SER A 83 -2.82 -34.38 13.24
CA SER A 83 -3.16 -34.35 14.67
C SER A 83 -2.89 -33.00 15.34
N TYR A 84 -3.62 -32.73 16.41
CA TYR A 84 -3.40 -31.59 17.32
C TYR A 84 -2.78 -32.11 18.62
N PRO A 85 -1.45 -32.02 18.81
CA PRO A 85 -0.82 -32.49 20.04
C PRO A 85 -1.24 -31.61 21.23
N PRO A 86 -1.21 -32.15 22.47
CA PRO A 86 -1.53 -31.39 23.66
C PRO A 86 -0.49 -30.28 23.88
N VAL A 87 -0.99 -29.13 24.35
CA VAL A 87 -0.19 -27.94 24.70
C VAL A 87 -0.31 -27.70 26.20
N ASP A 88 0.80 -27.37 26.85
CA ASP A 88 0.87 -27.10 28.28
C ASP A 88 0.43 -25.66 28.60
N LEU A 89 -0.88 -25.41 28.47
CA LEU A 89 -1.54 -24.14 28.78
C LEU A 89 -2.83 -24.38 29.56
N LEU A 90 -3.25 -23.38 30.33
CA LEU A 90 -4.50 -23.46 31.09
C LEU A 90 -5.70 -23.63 30.14
N PRO A 91 -6.63 -24.55 30.42
CA PRO A 91 -7.80 -24.77 29.58
C PRO A 91 -8.75 -23.58 29.67
N ALA A 92 -9.40 -23.21 28.57
CA ALA A 92 -10.31 -22.07 28.52
C ALA A 92 -11.56 -22.25 29.38
N LYS A 93 -11.92 -21.23 30.17
CA LYS A 93 -13.11 -21.20 31.05
C LYS A 93 -14.28 -20.50 30.33
N GLY A 94 -14.82 -21.17 29.31
CA GLY A 94 -15.98 -20.69 28.53
C GLY A 94 -15.61 -19.91 27.26
N THR A 95 -16.59 -19.74 26.36
CA THR A 95 -16.38 -19.28 24.96
C THR A 95 -15.97 -17.81 24.80
N ARG A 96 -16.08 -16.98 25.84
CA ARG A 96 -15.80 -15.52 25.76
C ARG A 96 -14.43 -15.09 26.26
N ALA A 97 -13.67 -15.96 26.92
CA ALA A 97 -12.46 -15.57 27.64
C ALA A 97 -11.37 -14.93 26.75
N ASN A 98 -11.39 -15.18 25.43
CA ASN A 98 -10.37 -14.72 24.49
C ASN A 98 -10.91 -14.00 23.25
N GLN A 99 -12.21 -13.67 23.21
CA GLN A 99 -12.84 -13.19 21.97
C GLN A 99 -12.16 -11.94 21.40
N SER A 100 -11.74 -11.01 22.27
CA SER A 100 -11.03 -9.80 21.84
C SER A 100 -9.69 -10.11 21.16
N ALA A 101 -8.94 -11.13 21.59
CA ALA A 101 -7.69 -11.53 20.96
C ALA A 101 -7.94 -12.15 19.58
N VAL A 102 -8.96 -13.00 19.47
CA VAL A 102 -9.42 -13.57 18.21
C VAL A 102 -9.82 -12.46 17.23
N ASP A 103 -10.60 -11.49 17.69
CA ASP A 103 -11.06 -10.37 16.86
C ASP A 103 -9.87 -9.55 16.36
N VAL A 104 -8.90 -9.22 17.21
CA VAL A 104 -7.68 -8.49 16.81
C VAL A 104 -6.91 -9.26 15.73
N LEU A 105 -6.70 -10.56 15.91
CA LEU A 105 -5.91 -11.37 14.98
C LEU A 105 -6.63 -11.63 13.66
N LEU A 106 -7.94 -11.85 13.69
CA LEU A 106 -8.74 -12.19 12.50
C LEU A 106 -9.26 -10.96 11.76
N ASN A 107 -9.27 -9.77 12.36
CA ASN A 107 -9.61 -8.53 11.66
C ASN A 107 -8.42 -7.95 10.87
N ASP A 108 -7.21 -8.48 11.06
CA ASP A 108 -6.05 -8.14 10.23
C ASP A 108 -6.15 -8.82 8.86
N THR A 109 -6.75 -8.09 7.91
CA THR A 109 -7.00 -8.57 6.55
C THR A 109 -5.72 -8.88 5.79
N TYR A 110 -4.65 -8.13 6.02
CA TYR A 110 -3.38 -8.31 5.34
C TYR A 110 -2.72 -9.62 5.78
N ARG A 111 -2.57 -9.82 7.09
CA ARG A 111 -1.99 -11.05 7.66
C ARG A 111 -2.81 -12.29 7.28
N ASN A 112 -4.13 -12.21 7.30
CA ASN A 112 -5.00 -13.31 6.86
C ASN A 112 -4.74 -13.71 5.41
N ALA A 113 -4.60 -12.72 4.52
CA ALA A 113 -4.35 -12.95 3.11
C ALA A 113 -2.96 -13.53 2.86
N TYR A 114 -1.93 -13.13 3.63
CA TYR A 114 -0.62 -13.81 3.60
C TYR A 114 -0.72 -15.29 3.93
N TYR A 115 -1.36 -15.66 5.03
CA TYR A 115 -1.51 -17.09 5.38
C TYR A 115 -2.30 -17.91 4.37
N ALA A 116 -3.21 -17.26 3.63
CA ALA A 116 -4.00 -17.89 2.58
C ALA A 116 -3.21 -18.10 1.29
N LEU A 117 -2.35 -17.14 0.91
CA LEU A 117 -1.58 -17.18 -0.33
C LEU A 117 -0.24 -17.91 -0.17
N GLU A 118 0.40 -17.79 0.99
CA GLU A 118 1.73 -18.34 1.21
C GLU A 118 1.69 -19.80 1.68
N PRO A 119 2.54 -20.69 1.11
CA PRO A 119 2.64 -22.07 1.54
C PRO A 119 3.09 -22.17 3.00
N TYR A 120 4.10 -21.38 3.37
CA TYR A 120 4.64 -21.21 4.71
C TYR A 120 4.76 -19.73 5.04
N TYR A 121 4.62 -19.34 6.31
CA TYR A 121 4.69 -17.93 6.72
C TYR A 121 4.79 -17.78 8.24
N GLY A 122 5.27 -16.62 8.71
CA GLY A 122 5.19 -16.18 10.11
C GLY A 122 6.45 -16.39 10.97
N TYR A 123 7.57 -16.81 10.38
CA TYR A 123 8.80 -17.13 11.11
C TYR A 123 10.06 -16.82 10.28
N THR A 124 11.17 -16.47 10.92
CA THR A 124 12.46 -16.27 10.24
C THR A 124 12.88 -17.52 9.45
N GLY A 125 13.26 -17.34 8.18
CA GLY A 125 13.67 -18.43 7.27
C GLY A 125 12.52 -19.10 6.50
N TRP A 126 11.28 -18.61 6.63
CA TRP A 126 10.12 -19.22 5.95
C TRP A 126 10.23 -19.20 4.41
N THR A 127 10.82 -18.14 3.85
CA THR A 127 11.00 -17.99 2.40
C THR A 127 11.91 -19.08 1.85
N GLU A 128 12.99 -19.39 2.58
CA GLU A 128 13.92 -20.46 2.23
C GLU A 128 13.26 -21.84 2.31
N ASP A 129 12.44 -22.09 3.31
CA ASP A 129 11.69 -23.33 3.43
C ASP A 129 10.72 -23.50 2.23
N VAL A 130 10.09 -22.42 1.76
CA VAL A 130 9.27 -22.44 0.53
C VAL A 130 10.15 -22.74 -0.69
N ILE A 131 11.25 -22.01 -0.88
CA ILE A 131 12.16 -22.18 -2.02
C ILE A 131 12.72 -23.60 -2.05
N ARG A 132 13.17 -24.13 -0.92
CA ARG A 132 13.72 -25.49 -0.79
C ARG A 132 12.66 -26.56 -1.09
N THR A 133 11.43 -26.35 -0.65
CA THR A 133 10.35 -27.34 -0.80
C THR A 133 9.76 -27.35 -2.22
N PHE A 134 9.59 -26.18 -2.83
CA PHE A 134 8.84 -26.03 -4.08
C PHE A 134 9.71 -25.63 -5.29
N GLY A 135 10.94 -25.15 -5.09
CA GLY A 135 11.79 -24.56 -6.13
C GLY A 135 12.14 -25.47 -7.31
N ASN A 136 12.17 -26.80 -7.07
CA ASN A 136 12.47 -27.80 -8.10
C ASN A 136 11.21 -28.50 -8.66
N ARG A 137 10.01 -28.07 -8.27
CA ARG A 137 8.75 -28.67 -8.72
C ARG A 137 8.22 -27.96 -9.96
N ASN A 138 7.76 -28.75 -10.93
CA ASN A 138 7.16 -28.26 -12.17
C ASN A 138 5.62 -28.34 -12.18
N ASP A 139 5.03 -28.97 -11.17
CA ASP A 139 3.61 -29.31 -11.05
C ASP A 139 2.86 -28.40 -10.06
N LEU A 140 3.24 -27.12 -10.00
CA LEU A 140 2.67 -26.17 -9.03
C LEU A 140 1.27 -25.69 -9.46
N THR A 141 0.37 -25.60 -8.49
CA THR A 141 -0.89 -24.85 -8.63
C THR A 141 -0.61 -23.36 -8.74
N ASP A 142 -1.58 -22.57 -9.20
CA ASP A 142 -1.42 -21.12 -9.35
C ASP A 142 -1.02 -20.43 -8.03
N THR A 143 -1.64 -20.83 -6.91
CA THR A 143 -1.31 -20.30 -5.57
C THR A 143 0.09 -20.70 -5.11
N LEU A 144 0.52 -21.95 -5.34
CA LEU A 144 1.89 -22.38 -4.99
C LEU A 144 2.94 -21.71 -5.87
N LEU A 145 2.63 -21.49 -7.16
CA LEU A 145 3.50 -20.76 -8.08
C LEU A 145 3.65 -19.30 -7.63
N TYR A 146 2.55 -18.65 -7.23
CA TYR A 146 2.58 -17.33 -6.62
C TYR A 146 3.44 -17.32 -5.34
N GLY A 147 3.17 -18.24 -4.41
CA GLY A 147 3.87 -18.32 -3.13
C GLY A 147 5.37 -18.57 -3.28
N LEU A 148 5.77 -19.41 -4.24
CA LEU A 148 7.19 -19.59 -4.57
C LEU A 148 7.81 -18.30 -5.15
N GLY A 149 7.12 -17.64 -6.08
CA GLY A 149 7.56 -16.36 -6.63
C GLY A 149 7.70 -15.27 -5.56
N ASN A 150 6.73 -15.19 -4.65
CA ASN A 150 6.75 -14.23 -3.55
C ASN A 150 7.82 -14.57 -2.49
N ALA A 151 8.06 -15.85 -2.21
CA ALA A 151 9.16 -16.26 -1.34
C ALA A 151 10.53 -15.91 -1.93
N CYS A 152 10.76 -16.12 -3.23
CA CYS A 152 11.98 -15.65 -3.90
C CYS A 152 12.11 -14.11 -3.84
N SER A 153 11.00 -13.39 -4.06
CA SER A 153 10.94 -11.93 -3.99
C SER A 153 11.34 -11.42 -2.60
N LEU A 154 10.73 -11.97 -1.56
CA LEU A 154 10.98 -11.55 -0.19
C LEU A 154 12.35 -12.00 0.30
N TYR A 155 12.81 -13.19 -0.08
CA TYR A 155 14.18 -13.62 0.22
C TYR A 155 15.22 -12.66 -0.36
N ALA A 156 15.07 -12.24 -1.62
CA ALA A 156 15.96 -11.25 -2.24
C ALA A 156 15.94 -9.90 -1.49
N SER A 157 14.76 -9.42 -1.07
CA SER A 157 14.65 -8.20 -0.26
C SER A 157 15.25 -8.35 1.15
N ASP A 158 15.05 -9.52 1.77
CA ASP A 158 15.52 -9.86 3.11
C ASP A 158 17.06 -9.94 3.18
N LEU A 159 17.73 -10.25 2.06
CA LEU A 159 19.20 -10.16 1.96
C LEU A 159 19.71 -8.72 2.05
N LEU A 160 18.90 -7.73 1.66
CA LEU A 160 19.30 -6.32 1.68
C LEU A 160 18.83 -5.61 2.97
N THR A 161 17.62 -5.91 3.44
CA THR A 161 16.93 -5.13 4.48
C THR A 161 16.01 -6.00 5.33
N ASN A 162 15.78 -5.60 6.59
CA ASN A 162 14.78 -6.25 7.46
C ASN A 162 13.42 -5.56 7.47
N ASN A 163 12.94 -5.12 6.29
CA ASN A 163 11.66 -4.42 6.18
C ASN A 163 10.46 -5.33 6.48
N SER A 164 10.61 -6.65 6.33
CA SER A 164 9.57 -7.64 6.65
C SER A 164 9.45 -7.92 8.15
N GLY A 165 10.47 -7.59 8.95
CA GLY A 165 10.61 -8.00 10.35
C GLY A 165 10.89 -9.50 10.55
N LEU A 166 11.08 -10.25 9.46
CA LEU A 166 11.29 -11.71 9.46
C LEU A 166 12.60 -12.13 8.77
N SER A 167 13.46 -11.18 8.39
CA SER A 167 14.74 -11.48 7.75
C SER A 167 15.69 -12.17 8.73
N ASP A 168 16.61 -12.97 8.21
CA ASP A 168 17.66 -13.64 8.98
C ASP A 168 18.92 -12.75 9.02
N PRO A 169 19.27 -12.13 10.17
CA PRO A 169 20.38 -11.19 10.25
C PRO A 169 21.73 -11.78 9.87
N GLU A 170 21.92 -13.10 10.00
CA GLU A 170 23.18 -13.77 9.66
C GLU A 170 23.37 -13.92 8.15
N LYS A 171 22.30 -13.78 7.35
CA LYS A 171 22.32 -13.90 5.88
C LYS A 171 22.26 -12.56 5.16
N MET A 172 21.89 -11.51 5.88
CA MET A 172 21.87 -10.16 5.33
C MET A 172 23.27 -9.78 4.82
N PHE A 173 23.29 -9.17 3.65
CA PHE A 173 24.50 -8.59 3.09
C PHE A 173 25.00 -7.47 3.98
N ARG A 174 26.30 -7.22 3.89
CA ARG A 174 26.98 -6.17 4.66
C ARG A 174 27.52 -5.14 3.68
N PRO A 175 26.72 -4.14 3.30
CA PRO A 175 27.18 -3.08 2.42
C PRO A 175 28.43 -2.40 2.99
N ASP A 176 29.33 -1.96 2.12
CA ASP A 176 30.54 -1.23 2.51
C ASP A 176 30.16 0.02 3.33
N GLU A 177 30.78 0.19 4.50
CA GLU A 177 30.42 1.28 5.43
C GLU A 177 30.63 2.68 4.84
N ARG A 178 31.52 2.84 3.86
CA ARG A 178 31.83 4.14 3.25
C ARG A 178 30.91 4.46 2.10
N THR A 179 30.57 3.47 1.27
CA THR A 179 29.78 3.69 0.06
C THR A 179 28.31 3.31 0.22
N GLY A 180 27.98 2.46 1.20
CA GLY A 180 26.66 1.86 1.38
C GLY A 180 26.30 0.86 0.27
N LEU A 181 27.29 0.30 -0.42
CA LEU A 181 27.07 -0.57 -1.59
C LEU A 181 27.48 -2.02 -1.31
N ILE A 182 26.76 -2.97 -1.90
CA ILE A 182 27.09 -4.40 -1.86
C ILE A 182 28.14 -4.76 -2.92
N SER A 183 28.82 -5.88 -2.71
CA SER A 183 29.79 -6.43 -3.66
C SER A 183 29.13 -7.02 -4.91
N ALA A 184 29.90 -7.20 -5.98
CA ALA A 184 29.43 -7.85 -7.21
C ALA A 184 28.97 -9.30 -6.98
N ALA A 185 29.57 -10.00 -6.00
CA ALA A 185 29.18 -11.36 -5.64
C ALA A 185 27.82 -11.38 -4.92
N GLU A 186 27.59 -10.47 -3.97
CA GLU A 186 26.30 -10.30 -3.29
C GLU A 186 25.21 -9.89 -4.30
N LEU A 187 25.51 -8.98 -5.24
CA LEU A 187 24.59 -8.63 -6.31
C LEU A 187 24.20 -9.84 -7.17
N ALA A 188 25.13 -10.75 -7.47
CA ALA A 188 24.83 -11.95 -8.22
C ALA A 188 23.86 -12.89 -7.46
N VAL A 189 24.06 -13.04 -6.14
CA VAL A 189 23.15 -13.81 -5.28
C VAL A 189 21.77 -13.15 -5.22
N TYR A 190 21.69 -11.83 -5.03
CA TYR A 190 20.43 -11.09 -5.08
C TYR A 190 19.67 -11.34 -6.39
N ARG A 191 20.37 -11.22 -7.53
CA ARG A 191 19.79 -11.38 -8.86
C ARG A 191 19.27 -12.80 -9.08
N GLU A 192 19.95 -13.83 -8.58
CA GLU A 192 19.47 -15.21 -8.67
C GLU A 192 18.02 -15.33 -8.17
N TYR A 193 17.75 -14.84 -6.96
CA TYR A 193 16.42 -14.93 -6.36
C TYR A 193 15.43 -13.91 -6.93
N ARG A 194 15.84 -12.66 -7.13
CA ARG A 194 14.95 -11.62 -7.69
C ARG A 194 14.53 -11.95 -9.11
N HIS A 195 15.45 -12.39 -9.96
CA HIS A 195 15.12 -12.78 -11.34
C HIS A 195 14.26 -14.05 -11.37
N LYS A 196 14.49 -14.99 -10.44
CA LYS A 196 13.60 -16.15 -10.29
C LYS A 196 12.18 -15.75 -9.90
N ALA A 197 12.03 -14.79 -8.98
CA ALA A 197 10.73 -14.23 -8.62
C ALA A 197 10.03 -13.63 -9.85
N ILE A 198 10.73 -12.79 -10.61
CA ILE A 198 10.22 -12.17 -11.85
C ILE A 198 9.76 -13.22 -12.85
N GLU A 199 10.57 -14.27 -13.09
CA GLU A 199 10.24 -15.37 -14.01
C GLU A 199 8.94 -16.09 -13.59
N LEU A 200 8.81 -16.45 -12.31
CA LEU A 200 7.66 -17.18 -11.79
C LEU A 200 6.37 -16.34 -11.81
N LEU A 201 6.47 -15.06 -11.46
CA LEU A 201 5.34 -14.13 -11.49
C LEU A 201 4.91 -13.82 -12.93
N GLU A 202 5.86 -13.69 -13.86
CA GLU A 202 5.59 -13.56 -15.29
C GLU A 202 4.88 -14.81 -15.84
N GLN A 203 5.37 -16.00 -15.48
CA GLN A 203 4.76 -17.28 -15.85
C GLN A 203 3.32 -17.34 -15.33
N LEU A 204 3.09 -17.01 -14.06
CA LEU A 204 1.74 -17.00 -13.49
C LEU A 204 0.84 -15.97 -14.17
N SER A 205 1.35 -14.76 -14.46
CA SER A 205 0.60 -13.73 -15.16
C SER A 205 0.16 -14.16 -16.55
N ARG A 206 0.92 -15.00 -17.24
CA ARG A 206 0.53 -15.57 -18.55
C ARG A 206 -0.44 -16.74 -18.38
N ARG A 207 -0.23 -17.58 -17.37
CA ARG A 207 -1.04 -18.78 -17.07
C ARG A 207 -2.44 -18.43 -16.58
N ASN A 208 -2.56 -17.46 -15.67
CA ASN A 208 -3.81 -17.02 -15.07
C ASN A 208 -3.80 -15.50 -14.87
N PRO A 209 -4.15 -14.71 -15.91
CA PRO A 209 -4.15 -13.25 -15.86
C PRO A 209 -5.13 -12.63 -14.84
N ASP A 210 -6.11 -13.40 -14.37
CA ASP A 210 -7.14 -12.96 -13.42
C ASP A 210 -6.76 -13.25 -11.95
N PHE A 211 -5.63 -13.94 -11.72
CA PHE A 211 -5.13 -14.21 -10.38
C PHE A 211 -4.93 -12.91 -9.59
N GLN A 212 -5.57 -12.82 -8.42
CA GLN A 212 -5.48 -11.66 -7.55
C GLN A 212 -4.43 -11.88 -6.47
N THR A 213 -3.62 -10.85 -6.27
CA THR A 213 -2.60 -10.75 -5.22
C THR A 213 -3.02 -9.69 -4.21
N LEU A 214 -2.22 -9.51 -3.16
CA LEU A 214 -2.41 -8.44 -2.18
C LEU A 214 -2.32 -7.03 -2.77
N VAL A 215 -1.57 -6.87 -3.87
CA VAL A 215 -1.32 -5.59 -4.53
C VAL A 215 -2.16 -5.40 -5.80
N GLY A 216 -3.15 -6.28 -6.03
CA GLY A 216 -4.02 -6.27 -7.21
C GLY A 216 -3.73 -7.43 -8.17
N PRO A 217 -4.02 -7.31 -9.48
CA PRO A 217 -3.85 -8.41 -10.42
C PRO A 217 -2.39 -8.86 -10.53
N ILE A 218 -2.17 -10.13 -10.82
CA ILE A 218 -0.83 -10.73 -10.91
C ILE A 218 0.11 -9.99 -11.87
N ARG A 219 -0.40 -9.45 -12.99
CA ARG A 219 0.40 -8.65 -13.93
C ARG A 219 1.05 -7.43 -13.27
N LEU A 220 0.34 -6.79 -12.35
CA LEU A 220 0.82 -5.62 -11.63
C LEU A 220 1.90 -6.03 -10.65
N LYS A 221 1.72 -7.13 -9.90
CA LYS A 221 2.76 -7.69 -9.04
C LYS A 221 4.01 -8.03 -9.85
N TYR A 222 3.87 -8.65 -11.01
CA TYR A 222 4.99 -8.92 -11.93
C TYR A 222 5.70 -7.63 -12.37
N TRP A 223 4.97 -6.62 -12.88
CA TRP A 223 5.59 -5.37 -13.32
C TRP A 223 6.31 -4.65 -12.19
N ASN A 224 5.68 -4.58 -11.01
CA ASN A 224 6.26 -4.00 -9.81
C ASN A 224 7.53 -4.73 -9.38
N GLU A 225 7.57 -6.07 -9.49
CA GLU A 225 8.76 -6.87 -9.18
C GLU A 225 9.98 -6.46 -10.02
N VAL A 226 9.78 -6.17 -11.31
CA VAL A 226 10.84 -5.68 -12.19
C VAL A 226 11.33 -4.29 -11.77
N VAL A 227 10.41 -3.42 -11.37
CA VAL A 227 10.76 -2.06 -10.92
C VAL A 227 11.44 -2.08 -9.53
N VAL A 228 11.07 -3.02 -8.65
CA VAL A 228 11.77 -3.26 -7.37
C VAL A 228 13.21 -3.70 -7.65
N ALA A 229 13.44 -4.62 -8.59
CA ALA A 229 14.80 -5.02 -8.97
C ALA A 229 15.64 -3.82 -9.40
N PHE A 230 15.08 -2.94 -10.23
CA PHE A 230 15.72 -1.69 -10.60
C PHE A 230 16.03 -0.80 -9.38
N TRP A 231 15.06 -0.59 -8.48
CA TRP A 231 15.24 0.26 -7.31
C TRP A 231 16.33 -0.27 -6.37
N ASP A 232 16.24 -1.55 -6.00
CA ASP A 232 17.20 -2.21 -5.10
C ASP A 232 18.62 -2.13 -5.67
N VAL A 233 18.80 -2.42 -6.96
CA VAL A 233 20.13 -2.34 -7.60
C VAL A 233 20.63 -0.90 -7.67
N TRP A 234 19.77 0.08 -7.92
CA TRP A 234 20.17 1.49 -7.86
C TRP A 234 20.60 1.88 -6.44
N GLU A 235 19.83 1.43 -5.44
CA GLU A 235 20.05 1.78 -4.05
C GLU A 235 21.36 1.19 -3.52
N TYR A 236 21.56 -0.11 -3.74
CA TYR A 236 22.61 -0.91 -3.12
C TYR A 236 23.83 -1.18 -4.01
N TYR A 237 23.80 -0.82 -5.30
CA TYR A 237 24.94 -1.09 -6.18
C TYR A 237 25.30 0.09 -7.10
N GLY A 238 24.32 0.63 -7.82
CA GLY A 238 24.51 1.84 -8.62
C GLY A 238 23.67 1.91 -9.88
N GLU A 239 23.66 3.10 -10.49
CA GLU A 239 22.76 3.47 -11.58
C GLU A 239 22.96 2.65 -12.87
N GLU A 240 24.21 2.37 -13.25
CA GLU A 240 24.51 1.68 -14.51
C GLU A 240 23.93 0.26 -14.54
N GLU A 241 24.11 -0.49 -13.45
CA GLU A 241 23.55 -1.83 -13.31
C GLU A 241 22.04 -1.81 -13.14
N ALA A 242 21.51 -0.83 -12.39
CA ALA A 242 20.07 -0.71 -12.17
C ALA A 242 19.30 -0.61 -13.49
N ARG A 243 19.79 0.19 -14.45
CA ARG A 243 19.17 0.36 -15.77
C ARG A 243 19.01 -0.96 -16.53
N LYS A 244 19.85 -1.97 -16.27
CA LYS A 244 19.79 -3.28 -16.94
C LYS A 244 18.64 -4.15 -16.42
N GLU A 245 18.09 -3.83 -15.26
CA GLU A 245 16.96 -4.56 -14.67
C GLU A 245 15.62 -4.23 -15.32
N LEU A 246 15.46 -3.00 -15.86
CA LEU A 246 14.20 -2.58 -16.47
C LEU A 246 13.95 -3.27 -17.81
N LYS A 247 12.74 -3.82 -17.95
CA LYS A 247 12.24 -4.39 -19.20
C LYS A 247 11.45 -3.33 -19.99
N PRO A 248 11.46 -3.37 -21.33
CA PRO A 248 10.52 -2.58 -22.12
C PRO A 248 9.08 -3.06 -21.86
N ASP A 249 8.12 -2.19 -22.17
CA ASP A 249 6.68 -2.50 -22.21
C ASP A 249 6.07 -3.04 -20.91
N LEU A 250 6.60 -2.61 -19.76
CA LEU A 250 5.91 -2.72 -18.48
C LEU A 250 4.75 -1.71 -18.41
N TYR A 251 3.72 -2.11 -17.66
CA TYR A 251 2.48 -1.37 -17.44
C TYR A 251 1.62 -1.19 -18.69
N ASN A 252 0.30 -1.31 -18.51
CA ASN A 252 -0.64 -0.98 -19.60
C ASN A 252 -0.76 0.54 -19.77
N ALA A 253 -1.42 0.95 -20.85
CA ALA A 253 -1.57 2.36 -21.19
C ALA A 253 -2.22 3.20 -20.08
N PHE A 254 -3.13 2.64 -19.28
CA PHE A 254 -3.78 3.37 -18.19
C PHE A 254 -2.79 3.82 -17.11
N TYR A 255 -1.96 2.89 -16.63
CA TYR A 255 -0.95 3.20 -15.61
C TYR A 255 0.06 4.22 -16.13
N LEU A 256 0.47 4.07 -17.39
CA LEU A 256 1.41 5.00 -18.03
C LEU A 256 0.80 6.40 -18.22
N ASP A 257 -0.46 6.48 -18.65
CA ASP A 257 -1.18 7.74 -18.78
C ASP A 257 -1.36 8.42 -17.42
N LEU A 258 -1.77 7.67 -16.40
CA LEU A 258 -1.91 8.19 -15.04
C LEU A 258 -0.59 8.73 -14.50
N ALA A 259 0.48 7.94 -14.59
CA ALA A 259 1.81 8.35 -14.14
C ALA A 259 2.29 9.61 -14.88
N ALA A 260 2.15 9.64 -16.21
CA ALA A 260 2.52 10.80 -17.01
C ALA A 260 1.68 12.04 -16.65
N ASN A 261 0.37 11.88 -16.43
CA ASN A 261 -0.51 12.98 -16.06
C ASN A 261 -0.21 13.52 -14.64
N GLN A 262 0.10 12.65 -13.67
CA GLN A 262 0.55 13.06 -12.33
C GLN A 262 1.89 13.81 -12.39
N LEU A 263 2.86 13.30 -13.14
CA LEU A 263 4.15 13.97 -13.35
C LEU A 263 3.98 15.32 -14.08
N GLU A 264 3.12 15.40 -15.09
CA GLU A 264 2.80 16.66 -15.80
C GLU A 264 2.13 17.69 -14.89
N SER A 265 1.35 17.24 -13.91
CA SER A 265 0.68 18.09 -12.91
C SER A 265 1.66 18.71 -11.91
N CYS A 266 2.87 18.14 -11.77
CA CYS A 266 3.87 18.67 -10.86
C CYS A 266 4.55 19.92 -11.44
N PRO A 267 4.79 20.98 -10.64
CA PRO A 267 5.67 22.08 -11.03
C PRO A 267 7.10 21.59 -11.38
N LYS A 268 7.90 22.44 -12.03
CA LYS A 268 9.31 22.12 -12.34
C LYS A 268 10.11 21.86 -11.04
N ASN A 269 10.96 20.84 -11.05
CA ASN A 269 11.83 20.42 -9.95
C ASN A 269 11.08 20.06 -8.64
N ALA A 270 9.79 19.73 -8.73
CA ALA A 270 8.98 19.39 -7.57
C ALA A 270 9.46 18.10 -6.88
N ILE A 271 9.15 17.97 -5.60
CA ILE A 271 9.20 16.73 -4.85
C ILE A 271 7.79 16.15 -4.90
N LEU A 272 7.61 14.93 -5.41
CA LEU A 272 6.34 14.23 -5.44
C LEU A 272 6.37 13.09 -4.43
N PHE A 273 5.56 13.22 -3.38
CA PHE A 273 5.28 12.12 -2.46
C PHE A 273 4.20 11.22 -3.07
N SER A 274 4.55 9.97 -3.31
CA SER A 274 3.63 8.90 -3.69
C SER A 274 3.45 7.94 -2.52
N ALA A 275 2.54 6.98 -2.65
CA ALA A 275 2.36 5.98 -1.61
C ALA A 275 2.02 4.60 -2.12
N GLY A 276 2.78 3.65 -1.63
CA GLY A 276 2.65 2.25 -2.00
C GLY A 276 3.11 2.00 -3.44
N ASP A 277 3.13 0.72 -3.77
CA ASP A 277 3.79 0.21 -4.96
C ASP A 277 3.05 0.61 -6.24
N THR A 278 1.71 0.55 -6.21
CA THR A 278 0.84 0.80 -7.37
C THR A 278 0.87 2.25 -7.86
N ASP A 279 1.25 3.19 -7.00
CA ASP A 279 1.39 4.61 -7.34
C ASP A 279 2.85 4.94 -7.67
N THR A 280 3.80 4.45 -6.86
CA THR A 280 5.23 4.78 -6.96
C THR A 280 5.90 4.16 -8.20
N PHE A 281 5.70 2.88 -8.47
CA PHE A 281 6.48 2.19 -9.50
C PHE A 281 6.13 2.59 -10.94
N PRO A 282 4.85 2.83 -11.31
CA PRO A 282 4.54 3.41 -12.62
C PRO A 282 5.16 4.80 -12.83
N LEU A 283 5.17 5.65 -11.80
CA LEU A 283 5.86 6.96 -11.84
C LEU A 283 7.36 6.78 -12.09
N LEU A 284 7.99 5.89 -11.33
CA LEU A 284 9.42 5.59 -11.46
C LEU A 284 9.78 5.08 -12.86
N TYR A 285 8.99 4.12 -13.36
CA TYR A 285 9.16 3.58 -14.71
C TYR A 285 9.00 4.66 -15.79
N MET A 286 8.00 5.54 -15.65
CA MET A 286 7.77 6.64 -16.57
C MET A 286 8.97 7.62 -16.61
N GLN A 287 9.59 7.91 -15.47
CA GLN A 287 10.78 8.76 -15.42
C GLN A 287 12.00 8.08 -16.03
N VAL A 288 12.30 6.85 -15.63
CA VAL A 288 13.56 6.19 -15.97
C VAL A 288 13.55 5.60 -17.37
N GLN A 289 12.49 4.87 -17.71
CA GLN A 289 12.40 4.16 -19.00
C GLN A 289 11.93 5.09 -20.13
N LYS A 290 11.03 6.03 -19.83
CA LYS A 290 10.45 6.94 -20.84
C LYS A 290 11.06 8.34 -20.82
N GLY A 291 11.96 8.65 -19.89
CA GLY A 291 12.65 9.95 -19.81
C GLY A 291 11.70 11.11 -19.53
N PHE A 292 10.55 10.85 -18.92
CA PHE A 292 9.48 11.83 -18.78
C PHE A 292 9.52 12.50 -17.41
N ARG A 293 9.62 13.83 -17.39
CA ARG A 293 9.76 14.63 -16.15
C ARG A 293 10.85 14.07 -15.21
N PRO A 294 12.09 13.83 -15.69
CA PRO A 294 13.18 13.34 -14.83
C PRO A 294 13.56 14.35 -13.75
N ASP A 295 13.12 15.62 -13.85
CA ASP A 295 13.36 16.66 -12.85
C ASP A 295 12.55 16.51 -11.56
N VAL A 296 11.43 15.76 -11.60
CA VAL A 296 10.58 15.56 -10.42
C VAL A 296 11.22 14.53 -9.51
N ARG A 297 11.34 14.83 -8.21
CA ARG A 297 11.89 13.89 -7.24
C ARG A 297 10.79 13.08 -6.59
N LEU A 298 10.71 11.80 -6.93
CA LEU A 298 9.75 10.87 -6.36
C LEU A 298 10.19 10.39 -4.97
N VAL A 299 9.25 10.34 -4.03
CA VAL A 299 9.45 9.82 -2.67
C VAL A 299 8.26 8.94 -2.30
N ASN A 300 8.51 7.67 -1.99
CA ASN A 300 7.47 6.82 -1.42
C ASN A 300 7.34 7.12 0.08
N MET A 301 6.22 7.72 0.47
CA MET A 301 5.98 8.14 1.83
C MET A 301 5.94 6.98 2.83
N ASN A 302 5.57 5.77 2.38
CA ASN A 302 5.53 4.57 3.23
C ASN A 302 6.91 3.96 3.49
N LEU A 303 7.94 4.39 2.74
CA LEU A 303 9.32 3.93 2.92
C LEU A 303 10.22 5.05 3.47
N TYR A 304 9.73 6.29 3.52
CA TYR A 304 10.51 7.47 3.85
C TYR A 304 11.08 7.46 5.29
N GLN A 305 10.43 6.75 6.22
CA GLN A 305 10.94 6.50 7.57
C GLN A 305 12.06 5.46 7.65
N ILE A 306 12.29 4.70 6.58
CA ILE A 306 13.26 3.62 6.58
C ILE A 306 14.65 4.21 6.33
N PRO A 307 15.64 4.01 7.23
CA PRO A 307 16.89 4.76 7.17
C PRO A 307 17.67 4.62 5.86
N HIS A 308 17.80 3.40 5.32
CA HIS A 308 18.50 3.19 4.05
C HIS A 308 17.81 3.94 2.91
N TYR A 309 16.48 3.84 2.82
CA TYR A 309 15.69 4.51 1.79
C TYR A 309 15.82 6.04 1.88
N ALA A 310 15.68 6.61 3.08
CA ALA A 310 15.89 8.03 3.31
C ALA A 310 17.33 8.47 2.93
N ASN A 311 18.33 7.66 3.24
CA ASN A 311 19.72 7.96 2.90
C ASN A 311 19.99 7.84 1.40
N ALA A 312 19.40 6.87 0.71
CA ALA A 312 19.44 6.75 -0.74
C ALA A 312 18.89 8.02 -1.41
N LEU A 313 17.88 8.65 -0.81
CA LEU A 313 17.28 9.88 -1.31
C LEU A 313 18.20 11.12 -1.29
N ARG A 314 19.32 11.07 -0.57
CA ARG A 314 20.36 12.12 -0.55
C ARG A 314 21.25 12.10 -1.79
N ARG A 315 21.12 11.08 -2.64
CA ARG A 315 21.84 10.97 -3.91
C ARG A 315 20.98 11.48 -5.07
N PRO A 316 21.59 12.01 -6.15
CA PRO A 316 20.87 12.28 -7.39
C PRO A 316 20.16 11.02 -7.88
N PHE A 317 18.98 11.19 -8.48
CA PHE A 317 18.19 10.09 -9.02
C PHE A 317 17.74 10.43 -10.43
N PHE A 318 18.41 9.87 -11.45
CA PHE A 318 17.97 9.89 -12.84
C PHE A 318 17.50 11.27 -13.34
N GLY A 319 18.33 12.30 -13.16
CA GLY A 319 18.04 13.69 -13.57
C GLY A 319 17.31 14.53 -12.52
N ALA A 320 16.84 13.93 -11.43
CA ALA A 320 16.29 14.64 -10.29
C ALA A 320 17.41 14.98 -9.30
N GLU A 321 17.44 16.25 -8.87
CA GLU A 321 18.36 16.72 -7.84
C GLU A 321 18.15 15.95 -6.51
N PRO A 322 19.22 15.78 -5.71
CA PRO A 322 19.14 15.24 -4.36
C PRO A 322 18.06 15.89 -3.50
N LEU A 323 17.52 15.13 -2.54
CA LEU A 323 16.69 15.73 -1.51
C LEU A 323 17.55 16.41 -0.45
N PRO A 324 17.29 17.68 -0.12
CA PRO A 324 17.92 18.31 1.02
C PRO A 324 17.29 17.71 2.28
N PHE A 325 18.08 16.98 3.05
CA PHE A 325 17.75 16.59 4.41
C PHE A 325 18.58 17.42 5.36
N GLY A 326 17.96 17.99 6.39
CA GLY A 326 18.71 18.63 7.47
C GLY A 326 19.10 17.69 8.61
N MET A 327 18.79 16.40 8.53
CA MET A 327 19.36 15.35 9.39
C MET A 327 20.49 14.64 8.64
N SER A 328 21.58 14.34 9.32
CA SER A 328 22.65 13.46 8.84
C SER A 328 22.16 12.02 8.62
N PRO A 329 22.88 11.22 7.82
CA PRO A 329 22.59 9.79 7.67
C PRO A 329 22.57 9.03 9.01
N GLU A 330 23.46 9.38 9.93
CA GLU A 330 23.57 8.77 11.26
C GLU A 330 22.37 9.12 12.12
N GLU A 331 21.96 10.40 12.16
CA GLU A 331 20.74 10.82 12.87
C GLU A 331 19.49 10.16 12.30
N THR A 332 19.43 9.93 10.99
CA THR A 332 18.28 9.27 10.35
C THR A 332 18.17 7.80 10.74
N ALA A 333 19.32 7.13 10.95
CA ALA A 333 19.38 5.73 11.39
C ALA A 333 19.25 5.56 12.91
N ASP A 334 19.45 6.63 13.69
CA ASP A 334 19.46 6.56 15.13
C ASP A 334 18.06 6.15 15.67
N PRO A 335 17.98 5.05 16.45
CA PRO A 335 16.74 4.59 17.07
C PRO A 335 16.04 5.65 17.93
N ARG A 336 16.79 6.61 18.50
CA ARG A 336 16.24 7.72 19.30
C ARG A 336 15.25 8.61 18.53
N PHE A 337 15.29 8.61 17.20
CA PHE A 337 14.36 9.35 16.35
C PHE A 337 13.28 8.46 15.73
N GLU A 338 13.12 7.22 16.18
CA GLU A 338 12.02 6.35 15.75
C GLU A 338 10.66 6.97 16.10
N TYR A 339 10.56 7.50 17.31
CA TYR A 339 9.47 8.37 17.73
C TYR A 339 9.97 9.38 18.77
N VAL A 340 9.21 10.47 18.87
CA VAL A 340 9.45 11.57 19.78
C VAL A 340 8.15 11.83 20.53
N LEU A 341 8.19 11.88 21.85
CA LEU A 341 7.02 12.29 22.64
C LEU A 341 6.85 13.81 22.60
N LEU A 342 5.60 14.24 22.43
CA LEU A 342 5.19 15.63 22.52
C LEU A 342 4.47 15.87 23.84
N GLU A 343 4.92 16.87 24.59
CA GLU A 343 4.21 17.35 25.76
C GLU A 343 3.00 18.19 25.34
N ASN A 344 1.96 18.20 26.18
CA ASN A 344 0.81 19.10 25.98
C ASN A 344 1.29 20.55 26.03
N SER A 345 1.11 21.28 24.94
CA SER A 345 1.42 22.71 24.88
C SER A 345 0.32 23.47 24.13
N GLU A 346 -0.20 24.54 24.75
CA GLU A 346 -1.02 25.52 24.03
C GLU A 346 -0.16 26.44 23.16
N GLU A 347 1.15 26.52 23.42
CA GLU A 347 2.11 27.28 22.62
C GLU A 347 2.54 26.48 21.39
N PRO A 348 2.50 27.10 20.18
CA PRO A 348 2.95 26.43 18.96
C PRO A 348 4.46 26.15 19.01
N LEU A 349 4.86 24.90 18.76
CA LEU A 349 6.26 24.50 18.67
C LEU A 349 6.81 24.82 17.28
N ALA A 350 7.89 25.60 17.20
CA ALA A 350 8.57 25.83 15.93
C ALA A 350 9.30 24.56 15.48
N VAL A 351 9.19 24.22 14.19
CA VAL A 351 9.83 23.02 13.63
C VAL A 351 11.37 23.08 13.72
N THR A 352 11.95 24.27 13.82
CA THR A 352 13.38 24.47 14.07
C THR A 352 13.84 23.95 15.43
N ASP A 353 12.95 23.91 16.41
CA ASP A 353 13.28 23.64 17.80
C ASP A 353 13.11 22.15 18.14
N ILE A 354 12.48 21.40 17.22
CA ILE A 354 12.23 19.95 17.34
C ILE A 354 13.55 19.20 17.61
N PRO A 355 14.63 19.27 16.80
CA PRO A 355 15.83 18.48 17.11
C PRO A 355 16.54 18.89 18.42
N GLY A 356 16.35 20.13 18.89
CA GLY A 356 17.05 20.70 20.05
C GLY A 356 16.33 20.57 21.40
N HIS A 357 15.00 20.39 21.40
CA HIS A 357 14.18 20.32 22.62
C HIS A 357 13.67 18.92 22.98
N LEU A 358 13.95 17.92 22.16
CA LEU A 358 13.38 16.59 22.37
C LEU A 358 14.37 15.68 23.07
N GLU A 359 14.18 15.48 24.37
CA GLU A 359 14.72 14.29 25.02
C GLU A 359 14.05 13.07 24.37
N ALA A 360 14.82 12.34 23.56
CA ALA A 360 14.44 11.01 23.10
C ALA A 360 14.27 10.11 24.34
N ARG A 361 13.07 10.08 24.89
CA ARG A 361 12.70 9.18 25.97
C ARG A 361 12.16 7.92 25.34
N TYR A 362 12.82 6.80 25.61
CA TYR A 362 12.26 5.46 25.41
C TYR A 362 11.40 5.10 26.63
N PRO A 363 10.05 5.04 26.54
CA PRO A 363 9.29 4.34 27.55
C PRO A 363 9.31 2.86 27.18
N ALA A 364 9.92 2.03 28.04
CA ALA A 364 9.87 0.57 27.91
C ALA A 364 8.44 -0.01 27.91
N ALA A 365 7.43 0.79 28.28
CA ALA A 365 6.07 0.33 28.60
C ALA A 365 4.97 0.65 27.56
N TYR A 366 5.26 1.33 26.44
CA TYR A 366 4.21 1.87 25.55
C TYR A 366 4.29 1.35 24.11
N ARG A 367 4.55 0.05 23.95
CA ARG A 367 4.71 -0.55 22.62
C ARG A 367 3.42 -1.03 21.93
N HIS A 368 2.24 -1.13 22.57
CA HIS A 368 1.06 -1.69 21.89
C HIS A 368 -0.32 -1.06 22.18
N ASN A 369 -1.17 -1.10 21.13
CA ASN A 369 -2.57 -0.66 21.02
C ASN A 369 -2.87 0.83 20.92
N PHE A 370 -2.12 1.57 20.11
CA PHE A 370 -2.64 2.83 19.59
C PHE A 370 -3.59 2.57 18.41
N ARG A 371 -4.88 2.84 18.62
CA ARG A 371 -5.53 3.73 17.64
C ARG A 371 -4.63 4.97 17.65
N PHE A 372 -3.88 5.18 16.58
CA PHE A 372 -3.13 6.42 16.37
C PHE A 372 -4.16 7.54 16.36
N THR A 373 -4.46 8.05 17.55
CA THR A 373 -5.14 9.33 17.66
C THR A 373 -3.99 10.29 17.45
N PHE A 374 -3.81 10.71 16.21
CA PHE A 374 -3.12 11.96 15.97
C PHE A 374 -3.72 12.95 16.98
N PRO A 375 -2.93 13.59 17.87
CA PRO A 375 -3.43 14.83 18.41
C PRO A 375 -3.84 15.63 17.18
N SER A 376 -5.07 16.13 17.19
CA SER A 376 -5.61 17.06 16.20
C SER A 376 -4.72 18.31 16.21
N SER A 377 -3.54 18.17 15.63
CA SER A 377 -2.53 19.20 15.57
C SER A 377 -2.89 19.95 14.32
N SER A 378 -3.54 21.10 14.51
CA SER A 378 -3.70 22.04 13.42
C SER A 378 -2.30 22.49 13.02
N PHE A 379 -1.80 21.93 11.93
CA PHE A 379 -0.59 22.39 11.27
C PHE A 379 -0.87 23.81 10.77
N SER A 380 -0.26 24.82 11.38
CA SER A 380 -0.39 26.19 10.90
C SER A 380 0.93 26.60 10.27
N TYR A 381 0.86 26.87 8.97
CA TYR A 381 1.98 27.41 8.24
C TYR A 381 2.08 28.93 8.46
N ASN A 382 3.05 29.35 9.29
CA ASN A 382 3.47 30.74 9.45
C ASN A 382 4.98 30.85 9.07
N ASP A 383 5.60 32.03 9.17
CA ASP A 383 7.04 32.25 8.88
C ASP A 383 7.98 31.26 9.61
N HIS A 384 7.54 30.67 10.73
CA HIS A 384 8.33 29.76 11.55
C HIS A 384 7.98 28.26 11.47
N LEU A 385 6.94 27.87 10.70
CA LEU A 385 6.40 26.50 10.66
C LEU A 385 6.07 25.97 12.06
N THR A 386 4.80 26.06 12.47
CA THR A 386 4.42 25.80 13.86
C THR A 386 3.47 24.62 14.01
N LEU A 387 3.76 23.73 14.95
CA LEU A 387 2.91 22.63 15.36
C LEU A 387 2.15 23.01 16.63
N LYS A 388 0.82 22.98 16.60
CA LYS A 388 0.03 22.98 17.84
C LYS A 388 -0.02 21.55 18.38
N ALA A 389 0.84 21.25 19.35
CA ALA A 389 0.99 19.90 19.88
C ALA A 389 0.03 19.66 21.06
N GLY A 390 -0.98 18.82 20.87
CA GLY A 390 -1.57 18.07 21.98
C GLY A 390 -0.62 16.93 22.40
N ALA A 391 -0.84 16.35 23.58
CA ALA A 391 -0.10 15.19 24.06
C ALA A 391 -0.15 14.08 23.00
N GLY A 392 1.01 13.59 22.60
CA GLY A 392 1.14 12.64 21.50
C GLY A 392 2.59 12.33 21.17
N TYR A 393 2.85 11.92 19.94
CA TYR A 393 4.20 11.66 19.46
C TYR A 393 4.33 12.00 17.97
N LEU A 394 5.56 12.25 17.54
CA LEU A 394 5.97 12.30 16.13
C LEU A 394 6.73 11.03 15.81
N LEU A 395 6.41 10.40 14.69
CA LEU A 395 7.19 9.28 14.18
C LEU A 395 8.36 9.80 13.32
N ARG A 396 9.33 8.92 13.03
CA ARG A 396 10.49 9.28 12.20
C ARG A 396 10.12 9.88 10.84
N ASN A 397 9.10 9.34 10.15
CA ASN A 397 8.61 9.93 8.89
C ASN A 397 8.19 11.39 9.09
N ASP A 398 7.47 11.70 10.17
CA ASP A 398 7.00 13.05 10.45
C ASP A 398 8.19 13.98 10.71
N LEU A 399 9.16 13.54 11.51
CA LEU A 399 10.40 14.30 11.77
C LEU A 399 11.18 14.58 10.48
N LEU A 400 11.37 13.56 9.64
CA LEU A 400 12.07 13.70 8.36
C LEU A 400 11.31 14.62 7.39
N PHE A 401 9.98 14.57 7.40
CA PHE A 401 9.15 15.40 6.54
C PHE A 401 9.19 16.86 7.00
N LEU A 402 9.03 17.11 8.30
CA LEU A 402 9.15 18.44 8.89
C LEU A 402 10.54 19.05 8.65
N ASN A 403 11.59 18.25 8.77
CA ASN A 403 12.94 18.71 8.48
C ASN A 403 13.11 19.05 6.99
N LEU A 404 12.59 18.20 6.09
CA LEU A 404 12.55 18.48 4.66
C LEU A 404 11.82 19.80 4.37
N LEU A 405 10.63 20.02 4.95
CA LEU A 405 9.92 21.28 4.78
C LEU A 405 10.73 22.48 5.28
N ARG A 406 11.40 22.36 6.42
CA ARG A 406 12.26 23.42 6.98
C ARG A 406 13.39 23.81 6.04
N VAL A 407 14.09 22.84 5.46
CA VAL A 407 15.25 23.11 4.58
C VAL A 407 14.84 23.44 3.14
N ASN A 408 13.64 23.02 2.72
CA ASN A 408 13.18 23.09 1.34
C ASN A 408 12.03 24.09 1.13
N LYS A 409 11.64 24.83 2.18
CA LYS A 409 10.43 25.68 2.32
C LYS A 409 10.08 26.51 1.08
N GLU A 410 11.06 26.91 0.26
CA GLU A 410 10.84 27.73 -0.94
C GLU A 410 11.72 27.33 -2.14
N GLN A 411 12.49 26.24 -2.02
CA GLN A 411 13.44 25.83 -3.06
C GLN A 411 12.81 24.89 -4.09
N ARG A 412 11.97 23.96 -3.63
CA ARG A 412 11.31 22.96 -4.48
C ARG A 412 9.85 22.81 -4.08
N PRO A 413 8.90 22.94 -5.03
CA PRO A 413 7.49 22.65 -4.77
C PRO A 413 7.29 21.25 -4.19
N VAL A 414 6.49 21.13 -3.13
CA VAL A 414 6.17 19.83 -2.53
C VAL A 414 4.77 19.42 -2.98
N CYS A 415 4.69 18.25 -3.60
CA CYS A 415 3.48 17.68 -4.17
C CYS A 415 3.19 16.31 -3.57
N PHE A 416 1.92 15.91 -3.61
CA PHE A 416 1.44 14.61 -3.15
C PHE A 416 0.53 14.01 -4.21
N THR A 417 0.64 12.71 -4.42
CA THR A 417 -0.43 11.98 -5.11
C THR A 417 -1.69 12.01 -4.25
N LEU A 418 -2.85 12.01 -4.90
CA LEU A 418 -4.15 12.24 -4.24
C LEU A 418 -4.56 11.16 -3.24
N SER A 419 -3.83 10.04 -3.18
CA SER A 419 -4.07 8.97 -2.20
C SER A 419 -3.76 9.39 -0.75
N HIS A 420 -3.02 10.50 -0.54
CA HIS A 420 -2.56 10.96 0.77
C HIS A 420 -2.79 12.46 1.00
N SER A 421 -3.97 12.94 0.61
CA SER A 421 -4.34 14.37 0.65
C SER A 421 -4.27 15.04 2.01
N ASP A 422 -4.19 14.26 3.10
CA ASP A 422 -4.26 14.78 4.47
C ASP A 422 -3.06 14.36 5.34
N TYR A 423 -1.90 14.10 4.72
CA TYR A 423 -0.67 13.83 5.47
C TYR A 423 -0.38 15.01 6.43
N MET A 424 -0.21 14.69 7.72
CA MET A 424 -0.06 15.65 8.82
C MET A 424 -1.20 16.70 8.93
N GLN A 425 -2.41 16.40 8.45
CA GLN A 425 -3.54 17.35 8.41
C GLN A 425 -3.22 18.64 7.64
N ALA A 426 -2.29 18.57 6.67
CA ALA A 426 -1.93 19.71 5.85
C ALA A 426 -3.00 20.08 4.80
N GLY A 427 -4.13 19.36 4.75
CA GLY A 427 -5.18 19.53 3.74
C GLY A 427 -5.67 20.97 3.57
N ASP A 428 -5.76 21.74 4.66
CA ASP A 428 -6.11 23.17 4.63
C ASP A 428 -5.13 24.02 3.81
N ASN A 429 -3.87 23.59 3.74
CA ASN A 429 -2.76 24.22 3.04
C ASN A 429 -2.42 23.51 1.71
N MET A 430 -3.30 22.67 1.17
CA MET A 430 -3.08 22.05 -0.13
C MET A 430 -3.94 22.67 -1.23
N SER A 431 -3.39 22.75 -2.44
CA SER A 431 -4.11 23.16 -3.65
C SER A 431 -4.02 22.08 -4.72
N ILE A 432 -5.04 21.91 -5.56
CA ILE A 432 -4.95 21.02 -6.72
C ILE A 432 -4.15 21.68 -7.86
N THR A 433 -3.27 20.90 -8.50
CA THR A 433 -2.43 21.34 -9.64
C THR A 433 -2.60 20.42 -10.88
N GLY A 434 -3.77 19.78 -10.99
CA GLY A 434 -4.04 18.74 -11.97
C GLY A 434 -4.49 17.47 -11.25
N LEU A 435 -3.67 16.43 -11.34
CA LEU A 435 -3.88 15.13 -10.67
C LEU A 435 -3.02 14.94 -9.41
N VAL A 436 -2.40 16.02 -8.92
CA VAL A 436 -1.61 16.03 -7.69
C VAL A 436 -1.98 17.24 -6.84
N LEU A 437 -1.78 17.09 -5.53
CA LEU A 437 -1.88 18.17 -4.57
C LEU A 437 -0.52 18.83 -4.42
N GLN A 438 -0.51 20.16 -4.28
CA GLN A 438 0.69 20.92 -3.97
C GLN A 438 0.50 21.61 -2.64
N LEU A 439 1.47 21.46 -1.74
CA LEU A 439 1.55 22.19 -0.47
C LEU A 439 1.75 23.68 -0.74
N GLN A 440 0.96 24.49 -0.05
CA GLN A 440 0.93 25.95 -0.15
C GLN A 440 1.36 26.59 1.15
N TYR A 441 2.17 27.62 0.98
CA TYR A 441 2.95 28.26 2.03
C TYR A 441 2.46 29.67 2.34
N ASP A 442 1.69 30.27 1.45
CA ASP A 442 1.23 31.65 1.53
C ASP A 442 -0.17 31.76 2.14
N LYS A 443 -1.06 30.80 1.88
CA LYS A 443 -2.44 30.81 2.40
C LYS A 443 -3.05 29.42 2.44
N ARG A 444 -4.20 29.32 3.12
CA ARG A 444 -5.07 28.14 3.06
C ARG A 444 -5.80 28.10 1.72
N TYR A 445 -5.79 26.95 1.08
CA TYR A 445 -6.44 26.72 -0.21
C TYR A 445 -7.57 25.69 -0.12
N TYR A 446 -7.62 24.84 0.91
CA TYR A 446 -8.64 23.78 1.05
C TYR A 446 -8.97 23.06 -0.28
N TYR A 447 -7.91 22.57 -0.93
CA TYR A 447 -7.94 21.85 -2.22
C TYR A 447 -8.40 22.67 -3.44
N GLU A 448 -8.59 23.99 -3.33
CA GLU A 448 -8.84 24.87 -4.48
C GLU A 448 -7.73 24.77 -5.53
N ALA A 449 -8.09 24.97 -6.80
CA ALA A 449 -7.10 25.01 -7.88
C ALA A 449 -6.24 26.26 -7.77
N LYS A 450 -4.92 26.08 -7.59
CA LYS A 450 -3.96 27.19 -7.44
C LYS A 450 -3.99 28.14 -8.63
N ASP A 451 -3.96 27.56 -9.82
CA ASP A 451 -4.08 28.24 -11.10
C ASP A 451 -5.19 27.54 -11.90
N ALA A 452 -6.42 28.00 -11.74
CA ALA A 452 -7.59 27.38 -12.37
C ALA A 452 -7.49 27.35 -13.91
N GLU A 453 -6.82 28.33 -14.54
CA GLU A 453 -6.67 28.38 -15.99
C GLU A 453 -5.65 27.33 -16.47
N ALA A 454 -4.49 27.24 -15.81
CA ALA A 454 -3.49 26.24 -16.14
C ALA A 454 -4.00 24.81 -15.89
N VAL A 455 -4.70 24.58 -14.78
CA VAL A 455 -5.30 23.27 -14.47
C VAL A 455 -6.42 22.94 -15.45
N TYR A 456 -7.24 23.91 -15.85
CA TYR A 456 -8.26 23.69 -16.89
C TYR A 456 -7.63 23.31 -18.23
N ASP A 457 -6.59 24.02 -18.68
CA ASP A 457 -5.87 23.68 -19.91
C ASP A 457 -5.26 22.26 -19.86
N LEU A 458 -4.64 21.92 -18.72
CA LEU A 458 -4.09 20.59 -18.48
C LEU A 458 -5.16 19.50 -18.62
N LEU A 459 -6.25 19.60 -17.85
CA LEU A 459 -7.30 18.58 -17.82
C LEU A 459 -8.10 18.52 -19.12
N MET A 460 -8.31 19.65 -19.80
CA MET A 460 -9.15 19.74 -21.01
C MET A 460 -8.39 19.57 -22.33
N LYS A 461 -7.07 19.73 -22.38
CA LYS A 461 -6.34 19.68 -23.66
C LYS A 461 -5.13 18.76 -23.64
N ARG A 462 -4.43 18.66 -22.51
CA ARG A 462 -3.13 17.98 -22.41
C ARG A 462 -3.19 16.62 -21.71
N LEU A 463 -4.34 16.29 -21.11
CA LEU A 463 -4.55 15.02 -20.44
C LEU A 463 -4.34 13.86 -21.43
N ARG A 464 -3.44 12.94 -21.07
CA ARG A 464 -3.20 11.72 -21.82
C ARG A 464 -4.26 10.70 -21.44
N THR A 465 -4.94 10.16 -22.44
CA THR A 465 -5.99 9.15 -22.25
C THR A 465 -5.96 8.18 -23.41
N SER A 466 -5.64 6.92 -23.11
CA SER A 466 -5.67 5.86 -24.10
C SER A 466 -7.07 5.23 -24.15
N PRO A 467 -7.65 5.02 -25.35
CA PRO A 467 -9.00 4.47 -25.47
C PRO A 467 -9.02 2.97 -25.16
N GLY A 468 -10.20 2.43 -24.82
CA GLY A 468 -10.44 0.98 -24.71
C GLY A 468 -9.83 0.32 -23.47
N ILE A 469 -9.50 1.10 -22.43
CA ILE A 469 -8.95 0.58 -21.19
C ILE A 469 -10.06 -0.10 -20.38
N ARG A 470 -9.85 -1.37 -20.05
CA ARG A 470 -10.70 -2.13 -19.12
C ARG A 470 -9.96 -2.30 -17.79
N LEU A 471 -10.44 -1.63 -16.76
CA LEU A 471 -9.94 -1.82 -15.39
C LEU A 471 -10.61 -3.04 -14.74
N GLN A 472 -9.85 -3.78 -13.95
CA GLN A 472 -10.42 -4.76 -13.02
C GLN A 472 -10.99 -4.04 -11.80
N ALA A 473 -11.86 -4.73 -11.04
CA ALA A 473 -12.49 -4.16 -9.85
C ALA A 473 -11.46 -3.58 -8.85
N SER A 474 -10.33 -4.26 -8.67
CA SER A 474 -9.21 -3.83 -7.81
C SER A 474 -8.47 -2.59 -8.33
N GLU A 475 -8.64 -2.21 -9.60
CA GLU A 475 -7.95 -1.09 -10.24
C GLU A 475 -8.82 0.16 -10.37
N THR A 476 -10.12 0.07 -10.08
CA THR A 476 -11.06 1.20 -10.17
C THR A 476 -10.64 2.42 -9.35
N ARG A 477 -9.96 2.20 -8.21
CA ARG A 477 -9.40 3.26 -7.36
C ARG A 477 -8.36 4.13 -8.06
N LEU A 478 -7.74 3.64 -9.14
CA LEU A 478 -6.77 4.41 -9.92
C LEU A 478 -7.44 5.54 -10.73
N VAL A 479 -8.76 5.57 -10.80
CA VAL A 479 -9.52 6.70 -11.36
C VAL A 479 -9.59 7.88 -10.39
N PHE A 480 -9.42 7.66 -9.09
CA PHE A 480 -9.61 8.70 -8.07
C PHE A 480 -8.75 9.95 -8.27
N PRO A 481 -7.48 9.88 -8.70
CA PRO A 481 -6.73 11.09 -9.03
C PRO A 481 -7.43 11.97 -10.08
N TYR A 482 -8.06 11.36 -11.09
CA TYR A 482 -8.88 12.06 -12.06
C TYR A 482 -10.15 12.61 -11.42
N THR A 483 -10.88 11.81 -10.65
CA THR A 483 -12.10 12.25 -9.95
C THR A 483 -11.86 13.51 -9.15
N PHE A 484 -10.84 13.52 -8.28
CA PHE A 484 -10.53 14.67 -7.44
C PHE A 484 -10.00 15.84 -8.24
N GLY A 485 -9.11 15.62 -9.22
CA GLY A 485 -8.58 16.68 -10.07
C GLY A 485 -9.68 17.47 -10.79
N PHE A 486 -10.61 16.75 -11.43
CA PHE A 486 -11.76 17.36 -12.10
C PHE A 486 -12.74 17.99 -11.11
N MET A 487 -13.08 17.28 -10.02
CA MET A 487 -14.05 17.75 -9.03
C MET A 487 -13.59 19.04 -8.34
N TYR A 488 -12.35 19.12 -7.87
CA TYR A 488 -11.84 20.31 -7.18
C TYR A 488 -11.68 21.51 -8.10
N LEU A 489 -11.27 21.30 -9.36
CA LEU A 489 -11.27 22.38 -10.34
C LEU A 489 -12.70 22.85 -10.65
N ALA A 490 -13.64 21.93 -10.89
CA ALA A 490 -15.03 22.26 -11.15
C ALA A 490 -15.66 23.03 -9.98
N ARG A 491 -15.36 22.64 -8.74
CA ARG A 491 -15.73 23.40 -7.53
C ARG A 491 -15.16 24.81 -7.57
N THR A 492 -13.86 24.95 -7.83
CA THR A 492 -13.18 26.26 -7.89
C THR A 492 -13.82 27.19 -8.93
N LEU A 493 -14.20 26.65 -10.09
CA LEU A 493 -14.89 27.41 -11.14
C LEU A 493 -16.33 27.76 -10.76
N ALA A 494 -17.06 26.81 -10.17
CA ALA A 494 -18.41 27.04 -9.67
C ALA A 494 -18.45 28.08 -8.55
N ASP A 495 -17.45 28.12 -7.66
CA ASP A 495 -17.31 29.13 -6.60
C ASP A 495 -17.09 30.53 -7.21
N LYS A 496 -16.43 30.60 -8.38
CA LYS A 496 -16.25 31.83 -9.17
C LYS A 496 -17.44 32.17 -10.09
N GLY A 497 -18.49 31.35 -10.10
CA GLY A 497 -19.67 31.53 -10.95
C GLY A 497 -19.49 31.13 -12.43
N ASP A 498 -18.40 30.43 -12.76
CA ASP A 498 -18.13 29.97 -14.14
C ASP A 498 -18.86 28.66 -14.45
N LYS A 499 -20.16 28.79 -14.70
CA LYS A 499 -21.06 27.66 -14.91
C LYS A 499 -20.71 26.85 -16.17
N VAL A 500 -20.36 27.54 -17.25
CA VAL A 500 -20.06 26.91 -18.55
C VAL A 500 -18.86 26.00 -18.44
N ARG A 501 -17.74 26.47 -17.87
CA ARG A 501 -16.55 25.64 -17.74
C ARG A 501 -16.69 24.56 -16.66
N THR A 502 -17.49 24.81 -15.63
CA THR A 502 -17.87 23.77 -14.65
C THR A 502 -18.57 22.61 -15.34
N GLU A 503 -19.61 22.87 -16.14
CA GLU A 503 -20.33 21.82 -16.88
C GLU A 503 -19.41 21.07 -17.85
N GLN A 504 -18.59 21.79 -18.61
CA GLN A 504 -17.66 21.19 -19.57
C GLN A 504 -16.64 20.24 -18.92
N LEU A 505 -16.14 20.58 -17.74
CA LEU A 505 -15.24 19.69 -16.99
C LEU A 505 -15.93 18.41 -16.57
N LEU A 506 -17.14 18.53 -16.01
CA LEU A 506 -17.91 17.36 -15.55
C LEU A 506 -18.26 16.45 -16.74
N ASP A 507 -18.69 17.02 -17.86
CA ASP A 507 -19.00 16.26 -19.07
C ASP A 507 -17.78 15.51 -19.60
N ARG A 508 -16.61 16.16 -19.61
CA ARG A 508 -15.36 15.51 -20.01
C ARG A 508 -14.99 14.39 -19.04
N TYR A 509 -15.13 14.60 -17.74
CA TYR A 509 -14.85 13.55 -16.77
C TYR A 509 -15.72 12.32 -17.00
N PHE A 510 -17.03 12.50 -17.18
CA PHE A 510 -17.95 11.39 -17.43
C PHE A 510 -17.77 10.73 -18.80
N SER A 511 -17.34 11.48 -19.82
CA SER A 511 -17.03 10.87 -21.12
C SER A 511 -15.78 9.98 -21.08
N LEU A 512 -14.85 10.26 -20.16
CA LEU A 512 -13.63 9.47 -19.98
C LEU A 512 -13.83 8.28 -19.02
N PHE A 513 -14.54 8.49 -17.91
CA PHE A 513 -14.54 7.54 -16.79
C PHE A 513 -15.93 7.10 -16.30
N GLY A 514 -17.01 7.61 -16.91
CA GLY A 514 -18.38 7.41 -16.43
C GLY A 514 -18.91 5.97 -16.45
N GLU A 515 -18.24 5.06 -17.17
CA GLU A 515 -18.54 3.62 -17.19
C GLU A 515 -17.70 2.80 -16.21
N VAL A 516 -16.60 3.38 -15.70
CA VAL A 516 -15.61 2.67 -14.86
C VAL A 516 -16.00 2.68 -13.39
N LEU A 517 -16.64 3.75 -12.93
CA LEU A 517 -16.98 3.92 -11.53
C LEU A 517 -18.35 3.32 -11.17
N PRO A 518 -18.47 2.68 -10.00
CA PRO A 518 -19.76 2.25 -9.49
C PRO A 518 -20.74 3.43 -9.42
N ALA A 519 -21.98 3.20 -9.85
CA ALA A 519 -22.99 4.25 -9.79
C ALA A 519 -23.26 4.70 -8.34
N SER A 520 -23.11 3.80 -7.37
CA SER A 520 -23.25 4.09 -5.93
C SER A 520 -22.03 4.74 -5.28
N ASP A 521 -20.97 5.08 -6.04
CA ASP A 521 -19.79 5.73 -5.46
C ASP A 521 -20.19 7.04 -4.75
N PRO A 522 -19.88 7.22 -3.44
CA PRO A 522 -20.23 8.43 -2.70
C PRO A 522 -19.70 9.71 -3.32
N TRP A 523 -18.60 9.67 -4.07
CA TRP A 523 -18.04 10.84 -4.75
C TRP A 523 -18.98 11.40 -5.83
N ASN A 524 -19.86 10.56 -6.40
CA ASN A 524 -20.84 11.00 -7.39
C ASN A 524 -21.82 12.04 -6.80
N LEU A 525 -22.08 12.04 -5.49
CA LEU A 525 -22.93 13.03 -4.83
C LEU A 525 -22.38 14.47 -5.02
N TYR A 526 -21.06 14.63 -4.88
CA TYR A 526 -20.41 15.93 -5.07
C TYR A 526 -20.46 16.36 -6.54
N LEU A 527 -20.35 15.41 -7.47
CA LEU A 527 -20.47 15.68 -8.90
C LEU A 527 -21.91 16.09 -9.29
N VAL A 528 -22.94 15.51 -8.65
CA VAL A 528 -24.34 15.94 -8.78
C VAL A 528 -24.49 17.40 -8.32
N GLU A 529 -23.96 17.75 -7.15
CA GLU A 529 -24.02 19.13 -6.63
C GLU A 529 -23.34 20.10 -7.61
N LEU A 530 -22.18 19.75 -8.16
CA LEU A 530 -21.47 20.61 -9.11
C LEU A 530 -22.26 20.82 -10.41
N TYR A 531 -22.97 19.81 -10.92
CA TYR A 531 -23.88 20.01 -12.05
C TYR A 531 -25.02 20.98 -11.71
N TYR A 532 -25.59 20.90 -10.50
CA TYR A 532 -26.62 21.85 -10.07
C TYR A 532 -26.09 23.27 -9.91
N ARG A 533 -24.86 23.42 -9.40
CA ARG A 533 -24.19 24.72 -9.30
C ARG A 533 -23.84 25.33 -10.67
N ALA A 534 -23.72 24.50 -11.69
CA ALA A 534 -23.57 24.91 -13.09
C ALA A 534 -24.91 25.19 -13.81
N ASP A 535 -26.05 25.16 -13.10
CA ASP A 535 -27.42 25.19 -13.66
C ASP A 535 -27.73 24.03 -14.64
N ALA A 536 -26.90 22.98 -14.69
CA ALA A 536 -27.06 21.81 -15.55
C ALA A 536 -27.96 20.75 -14.89
N PHE A 537 -29.15 21.17 -14.45
CA PHE A 537 -30.05 20.36 -13.61
C PHE A 537 -30.42 19.00 -14.23
N ALA A 538 -30.66 18.94 -15.54
CA ALA A 538 -31.00 17.69 -16.22
C ALA A 538 -29.87 16.65 -16.12
N LYS A 539 -28.61 17.08 -16.19
CA LYS A 539 -27.44 16.19 -16.08
C LYS A 539 -27.22 15.75 -14.64
N GLY A 540 -27.31 16.66 -13.68
CA GLY A 540 -27.27 16.32 -12.25
C GLY A 540 -28.37 15.31 -11.88
N ASN A 541 -29.59 15.51 -12.38
CA ASN A 541 -30.72 14.60 -12.20
C ASN A 541 -30.48 13.21 -12.82
N ALA A 542 -29.92 13.16 -14.04
CA ALA A 542 -29.59 11.89 -14.70
C ALA A 542 -28.53 11.11 -13.92
N LEU A 543 -27.50 11.79 -13.40
CA LEU A 543 -26.49 11.17 -12.56
C LEU A 543 -27.09 10.68 -11.23
N ALA A 544 -27.87 11.51 -10.53
CA ALA A 544 -28.56 11.12 -9.31
C ALA A 544 -29.44 9.88 -9.50
N ALA A 545 -30.20 9.83 -10.60
CA ALA A 545 -31.04 8.67 -10.95
C ALA A 545 -30.24 7.37 -11.09
N ARG A 546 -29.00 7.43 -11.60
CA ARG A 546 -28.12 6.25 -11.70
C ARG A 546 -27.64 5.77 -10.34
N MET A 547 -27.45 6.67 -9.37
CA MET A 547 -26.96 6.32 -8.03
C MET A 547 -28.01 5.54 -7.21
N VAL A 548 -29.28 5.89 -7.36
CA VAL A 548 -30.39 5.43 -6.50
C VAL A 548 -30.49 3.90 -6.38
N PRO A 549 -30.53 3.11 -7.48
CA PRO A 549 -30.71 1.66 -7.36
C PRO A 549 -29.60 0.98 -6.55
N GLY A 550 -28.35 1.45 -6.68
CA GLY A 550 -27.21 0.92 -5.94
C GLY A 550 -27.24 1.29 -4.46
N LEU A 551 -27.71 2.50 -4.13
CA LEU A 551 -27.79 2.97 -2.75
C LEU A 551 -29.01 2.39 -1.99
N GLU A 552 -30.15 2.24 -2.64
CA GLU A 552 -31.38 1.73 -2.00
C GLU A 552 -31.31 0.25 -1.64
N TYR A 553 -30.59 -0.55 -2.44
CA TYR A 553 -30.44 -1.99 -2.21
C TYR A 553 -29.30 -2.32 -1.23
N SER A 554 -28.49 -1.33 -0.86
CA SER A 554 -27.35 -1.54 0.04
C SER A 554 -27.78 -1.56 1.50
N ALA A 555 -27.36 -2.61 2.22
CA ALA A 555 -27.48 -2.66 3.68
C ALA A 555 -26.37 -1.87 4.39
N ASP A 556 -25.45 -1.25 3.64
CA ASP A 556 -24.33 -0.49 4.19
C ASP A 556 -24.79 0.87 4.76
N ARG A 557 -24.31 1.21 5.96
CA ARG A 557 -24.69 2.46 6.64
C ARG A 557 -24.23 3.71 5.89
N MET A 558 -23.09 3.66 5.21
CA MET A 558 -22.55 4.77 4.44
C MET A 558 -23.36 5.02 3.17
N ASP A 559 -23.85 3.96 2.54
CA ASP A 559 -24.74 4.07 1.38
C ASP A 559 -26.10 4.68 1.75
N GLN A 560 -26.64 4.32 2.92
CA GLN A 560 -27.87 4.93 3.44
C GLN A 560 -27.70 6.42 3.79
N ALA A 561 -26.54 6.80 4.34
CA ALA A 561 -26.20 8.20 4.57
C ALA A 561 -26.07 8.97 3.26
N THR A 562 -25.40 8.38 2.26
CA THR A 562 -25.26 8.96 0.92
C THR A 562 -26.61 9.18 0.25
N LEU A 563 -27.54 8.21 0.35
CA LEU A 563 -28.89 8.33 -0.17
C LEU A 563 -29.68 9.47 0.49
N THR A 564 -29.51 9.64 1.80
CA THR A 564 -30.15 10.73 2.56
C THR A 564 -29.63 12.09 2.09
N ASN A 565 -28.31 12.23 2.00
CA ASN A 565 -27.67 13.47 1.53
C ASN A 565 -28.07 13.79 0.07
N LEU A 566 -28.20 12.77 -0.79
CA LEU A 566 -28.67 12.96 -2.16
C LEU A 566 -30.09 13.52 -2.21
N ARG A 567 -31.01 13.02 -1.36
CA ARG A 567 -32.39 13.53 -1.27
C ARG A 567 -32.41 14.99 -0.80
N GLU A 568 -31.66 15.30 0.24
CA GLU A 568 -31.54 16.69 0.75
C GLU A 568 -30.98 17.64 -0.30
N LEU A 569 -29.97 17.19 -1.06
CA LEU A 569 -29.39 17.95 -2.15
C LEU A 569 -30.41 18.26 -3.25
N MET A 570 -31.19 17.26 -3.68
CA MET A 570 -32.22 17.45 -4.71
C MET A 570 -33.32 18.44 -4.25
N GLU A 571 -33.71 18.38 -2.98
CA GLU A 571 -34.67 19.32 -2.39
C GLU A 571 -34.11 20.74 -2.28
N LYS A 572 -32.84 20.91 -1.88
CA LYS A 572 -32.15 22.20 -1.82
C LYS A 572 -32.21 22.95 -3.15
N TYR A 573 -32.09 22.25 -4.27
CA TYR A 573 -32.17 22.81 -5.63
C TYR A 573 -33.59 22.77 -6.23
N LYS A 574 -34.63 22.52 -5.42
CA LYS A 574 -36.07 22.47 -5.77
C LYS A 574 -36.40 21.53 -6.92
N GLN A 575 -35.84 20.32 -6.92
CA GLN A 575 -36.13 19.28 -7.93
C GLN A 575 -36.78 18.03 -7.29
N PRO A 576 -38.06 18.07 -6.86
CA PRO A 576 -38.70 16.92 -6.21
C PRO A 576 -39.01 15.75 -7.19
N ALA A 577 -38.72 14.55 -6.67
CA ALA A 577 -39.14 13.18 -7.06
C ALA A 577 -38.73 12.61 -8.44
N ILE A 578 -37.48 12.14 -8.56
CA ILE A 578 -37.10 11.12 -9.54
C ILE A 578 -37.45 9.70 -9.04
N ILE A 579 -37.73 9.52 -7.75
CA ILE A 579 -37.92 8.20 -7.12
C ILE A 579 -39.36 8.02 -6.65
N ALA A 580 -40.29 8.09 -7.60
CA ALA A 580 -41.67 7.68 -7.40
C ALA A 580 -42.18 6.91 -8.63
N LYS A 581 -41.37 5.99 -9.17
CA LYS A 581 -41.81 4.96 -10.12
C LYS A 581 -40.97 3.71 -9.88
N ASP A 582 -41.49 2.84 -9.04
CA ASP A 582 -41.39 1.36 -9.09
C ASP A 582 -41.75 0.73 -7.73
N ARG A 583 -42.85 1.19 -7.13
CA ARG A 583 -43.70 0.35 -6.27
C ARG A 583 -44.98 0.03 -7.02
N LYS A 584 -44.91 -0.91 -7.94
CA LYS A 584 -46.05 -1.72 -8.38
C LYS A 584 -45.59 -3.15 -8.62
#